data_AF-A0A504ULD5-F1
#
_entry.id   AF-A0A504ULD5-F1
#
_cell.length_a   1.000
_cell.length_b   1.000
_cell.length_c   1.000
_cell.angle_alpha   90.00
_cell.angle_beta   90.00
_cell.angle_gamma   90.00
#
_symmetry.space_group_name_H-M   'P 1'
#
loop_
_entity.id
_entity.type
_entity.pdbx_description
1 polymer ?
#
loop_
_entity_poly.entity_id
_entity_poly.type
_entity_poly.pdbx_seq_one_letter_code
_entity_poly.pdbx_strand_id
1 'polypeptide(L)'
;MREVSFDWNGKICEIVMSEDVGYLLEVSNAFVGRYAYFVDRLDLDPNNNENDVCVGQWHAETEAEARKGAEEAFLRHMNGGPLLVQ
;
A
#
# COMPACT_ATOMS: atom_id res chain seq x y z
N MET A 1 5.52 5.26 -17.46
CA MET A 1 4.96 4.37 -16.42
C MET A 1 3.92 3.50 -17.09
N ARG A 2 3.93 2.18 -16.85
CA ARG A 2 2.74 1.37 -17.13
C ARG A 2 1.58 1.94 -16.30
N GLU A 3 0.40 2.01 -16.88
CA GLU A 3 -0.81 2.44 -16.18
C GLU A 3 -1.09 1.39 -15.09
N VAL A 4 -0.94 1.77 -13.82
CA VAL A 4 -1.24 0.88 -12.70
C VAL A 4 -2.74 0.95 -12.45
N SER A 5 -3.41 -0.19 -12.52
CA SER A 5 -4.83 -0.33 -12.17
C SER A 5 -4.95 -0.81 -10.73
N PHE A 6 -5.71 -0.10 -9.91
CA PHE A 6 -5.99 -0.50 -8.53
C PHE A 6 -7.25 -1.35 -8.49
N ASP A 7 -7.07 -2.67 -8.40
CA ASP A 7 -8.17 -3.61 -8.21
C ASP A 7 -8.30 -3.95 -6.73
N TRP A 8 -9.27 -3.33 -6.07
CA TRP A 8 -9.51 -3.52 -4.64
C TRP A 8 -10.44 -4.71 -4.41
N ASN A 9 -9.95 -5.71 -3.66
CA ASN A 9 -10.76 -6.79 -3.15
C ASN A 9 -11.12 -6.53 -1.68
N GLY A 10 -12.26 -5.90 -1.45
CA GLY A 10 -12.61 -5.46 -0.10
C GLY A 10 -11.60 -4.41 0.39
N LYS A 11 -10.95 -4.67 1.51
CA LYS A 11 -10.03 -3.72 2.19
C LYS A 11 -8.58 -3.74 1.69
N ILE A 12 -8.27 -4.63 0.75
CA ILE A 12 -6.91 -4.84 0.27
C ILE A 12 -6.85 -4.65 -1.25
N CYS A 13 -5.71 -4.18 -1.74
CA CYS A 13 -5.36 -4.14 -3.15
C CYS A 13 -3.91 -4.63 -3.30
N GLU A 14 -3.75 -5.70 -4.07
CA GLU A 14 -2.44 -6.29 -4.35
C GLU A 14 -1.95 -5.81 -5.71
N ILE A 15 -0.66 -5.44 -5.78
CA ILE A 15 -0.03 -4.94 -6.98
C ILE A 15 1.27 -5.72 -7.20
N VAL A 16 1.31 -6.52 -8.27
CA VAL A 16 2.52 -7.26 -8.65
C VAL A 16 3.33 -6.40 -9.62
N MET A 17 4.56 -6.05 -9.22
CA MET A 17 5.46 -5.20 -10.01
C MET A 17 6.42 -6.03 -10.87
N SER A 18 6.91 -7.14 -10.32
CA SER A 18 7.77 -8.12 -10.97
C SER A 18 7.58 -9.50 -10.34
N GLU A 19 8.34 -10.50 -10.79
CA GLU A 19 8.30 -11.87 -10.23
C GLU A 19 8.64 -11.88 -8.73
N ASP A 20 9.56 -11.01 -8.30
CA ASP A 20 10.08 -11.01 -6.92
C ASP A 20 9.61 -9.81 -6.08
N VAL A 21 8.80 -8.89 -6.64
CA VAL A 21 8.40 -7.66 -5.93
C VAL A 21 6.92 -7.38 -6.13
N GLY A 22 6.23 -7.22 -5.01
CA GLY A 22 4.84 -6.80 -4.95
C GLY A 22 4.61 -5.65 -3.97
N TYR A 23 3.39 -5.15 -3.95
CA TYR A 23 2.90 -4.22 -2.95
C TYR A 23 1.50 -4.62 -2.49
N LEU A 24 1.22 -4.41 -1.21
CA LEU A 24 -0.10 -4.53 -0.62
C LEU A 24 -0.55 -3.16 -0.13
N LEU A 25 -1.71 -2.71 -0.60
CA LEU A 25 -2.39 -1.54 -0.08
C LEU A 25 -3.52 -2.05 0.82
N GLU A 26 -3.50 -1.69 2.09
CA GLU A 26 -4.54 -2.08 3.06
C GLU A 26 -5.25 -0.83 3.59
N VAL A 27 -6.57 -0.93 3.79
CA VAL A 27 -7.36 0.04 4.55
C VAL A 27 -8.00 -0.61 5.76
N SER A 28 -7.71 -0.12 6.96
CA SER A 28 -8.25 -0.70 8.19
C SER A 28 -8.73 0.35 9.18
N ASN A 29 -9.54 -0.12 10.15
CA ASN A 29 -9.95 0.64 11.32
C ASN A 29 -9.05 0.32 12.52
N ALA A 30 -7.74 0.18 12.29
CA ALA A 30 -6.76 -0.17 13.33
C ALA A 30 -6.69 0.86 14.47
N PHE A 31 -7.21 2.08 14.25
CA PHE A 31 -7.20 3.17 15.23
C PHE A 31 -8.63 3.56 15.62
N VAL A 32 -8.85 3.79 16.93
CA VAL A 32 -10.18 4.12 17.45
C VAL A 32 -10.71 5.40 16.80
N GLY A 33 -11.81 5.28 16.07
CA GLY A 33 -12.51 6.39 15.44
C GLY A 33 -11.81 6.97 14.20
N ARG A 34 -10.84 6.25 13.62
CA ARG A 34 -10.15 6.67 12.39
C ARG A 34 -9.87 5.48 11.48
N TYR A 35 -9.96 5.72 10.18
CA TYR A 35 -9.39 4.81 9.20
C TYR A 35 -7.89 5.04 9.12
N ALA A 36 -7.16 4.02 8.69
CA ALA A 36 -5.78 4.13 8.28
C ALA A 36 -5.59 3.39 6.96
N TYR A 37 -4.59 3.82 6.20
CA TYR A 37 -4.03 3.00 5.15
C TYR A 37 -2.63 2.53 5.49
N PHE A 38 -2.25 1.41 4.89
CA PHE A 38 -0.91 0.85 4.90
C PHE A 38 -0.50 0.55 3.46
N VAL A 39 0.78 0.72 3.17
CA VAL A 39 1.42 0.35 1.91
C VAL A 39 2.62 -0.50 2.28
N ASP A 40 2.53 -1.80 2.05
CA ASP A 40 3.59 -2.75 2.32
C ASP A 40 4.29 -3.12 1.01
N ARG A 41 5.62 -3.17 1.02
CA ARG A 41 6.41 -3.79 -0.03
C ARG A 41 6.55 -5.27 0.31
N LEU A 42 6.14 -6.11 -0.63
CA LEU A 42 6.19 -7.57 -0.52
C LEU A 42 7.45 -8.09 -1.21
N ASP A 43 8.13 -9.02 -0.54
CA ASP A 43 9.10 -9.90 -1.20
C ASP A 43 8.37 -11.14 -1.70
N LEU A 44 8.40 -11.36 -3.02
CA LEU A 44 7.71 -12.47 -3.65
C LEU A 44 8.67 -13.60 -4.05
N ASP A 45 9.98 -13.43 -3.89
CA ASP A 45 10.95 -14.51 -4.17
C ASP A 45 10.82 -15.60 -3.09
N PRO A 46 10.37 -16.83 -3.44
CA PRO A 46 10.21 -17.91 -2.47
C PRO A 46 11.55 -18.42 -1.88
N ASN A 47 12.68 -18.03 -2.48
CA ASN A 47 14.01 -18.36 -1.98
C ASN A 47 14.57 -17.28 -1.06
N ASN A 48 13.96 -16.10 -1.06
CA ASN A 48 14.26 -15.05 -0.11
C ASN A 48 13.27 -15.11 1.06
N ASN A 49 13.76 -14.89 2.26
CA ASN A 49 12.94 -14.93 3.48
C ASN A 49 13.00 -13.58 4.19
N GLU A 50 13.11 -12.51 3.40
CA GLU A 50 12.91 -11.15 3.90
C GLU A 50 11.44 -10.97 4.30
N ASN A 51 11.23 -10.20 5.35
CA ASN A 51 9.88 -9.86 5.77
C ASN A 51 9.35 -8.73 4.90
N ASP A 52 8.04 -8.70 4.71
CA ASP A 52 7.34 -7.56 4.14
C ASP A 52 7.66 -6.29 4.95
N VAL A 53 7.81 -5.18 4.24
CA VAL A 53 8.18 -3.90 4.83
C VAL A 53 7.03 -2.92 4.65
N CYS A 54 6.46 -2.43 5.75
CA CYS A 54 5.58 -1.28 5.71
C CYS A 54 6.37 -0.05 5.30
N VAL A 55 6.07 0.44 4.10
CA VAL A 55 6.76 1.57 3.49
C VAL A 55 5.93 2.84 3.58
N GLY A 56 4.61 2.77 3.82
CA GLY A 56 3.74 3.93 3.99
C GLY A 56 2.56 3.67 4.90
N GLN A 57 2.22 4.62 5.76
CA GLN A 57 1.07 4.54 6.66
C GLN A 57 0.53 5.94 6.98
N TRP A 58 -0.78 6.11 6.94
CA TRP A 58 -1.42 7.37 7.37
C TRP A 58 -2.86 7.19 7.82
N HIS A 59 -3.35 8.15 8.61
CA HIS A 59 -4.74 8.20 9.07
C HIS A 59 -5.66 8.90 8.05
N ALA A 60 -6.92 8.48 7.99
CA ALA A 60 -7.97 9.14 7.24
C ALA A 60 -9.28 9.18 8.04
N GLU A 61 -10.16 10.13 7.71
CA GLU A 61 -11.46 10.26 8.38
C GLU A 61 -12.44 9.19 7.89
N THR A 62 -12.31 8.81 6.61
CA THR A 62 -13.17 7.80 5.97
C THR A 62 -12.37 6.69 5.30
N GLU A 63 -13.02 5.56 5.06
CA GLU A 63 -12.45 4.46 4.27
C GLU A 63 -12.07 4.92 2.86
N ALA A 64 -12.91 5.71 2.21
CA ALA A 64 -12.69 6.17 0.84
C ALA A 64 -11.44 7.07 0.75
N GLU A 65 -11.24 7.93 1.75
CA GLU A 65 -10.03 8.73 1.85
C GLU A 65 -8.78 7.89 2.17
N ALA A 66 -8.90 6.87 3.01
CA ALA A 66 -7.79 5.95 3.25
C ALA A 66 -7.40 5.22 1.95
N ARG A 67 -8.37 4.71 1.18
CA ARG A 67 -8.11 4.07 -0.12
C ARG A 67 -7.40 5.02 -1.07
N LYS A 68 -7.97 6.21 -1.26
CA LYS A 68 -7.38 7.25 -2.11
C LYS A 68 -5.96 7.61 -1.64
N GLY A 69 -5.77 7.75 -0.33
CA GLY A 69 -4.46 8.03 0.27
C GLY A 69 -3.44 6.93 0.00
N ALA A 70 -3.83 5.66 0.06
CA ALA A 70 -2.98 4.53 -0.28
C ALA A 70 -2.55 4.57 -1.76
N GLU A 71 -3.49 4.79 -2.67
CA GLU A 71 -3.24 4.90 -4.11
C GLU A 71 -2.29 6.06 -4.41
N GLU A 72 -2.54 7.24 -3.86
CA GLU A 72 -1.69 8.43 -4.03
C GLU A 72 -0.30 8.23 -3.43
N ALA A 73 -0.19 7.58 -2.26
CA ALA A 73 1.07 7.27 -1.63
C ALA A 73 1.89 6.28 -2.46
N PHE A 74 1.26 5.21 -2.94
CA PHE A 74 1.89 4.25 -3.84
C PHE A 74 2.37 4.92 -5.13
N LEU A 75 1.52 5.69 -5.81
CA LEU A 75 1.91 6.39 -7.04
C LEU A 75 3.08 7.35 -6.79
N ARG A 76 3.07 8.08 -5.67
CA ARG A 76 4.18 8.97 -5.30
C ARG A 76 5.47 8.19 -5.08
N HIS A 77 5.41 7.05 -4.41
CA HIS A 77 6.57 6.16 -4.22
C HIS A 77 7.15 5.66 -5.53
N MET A 78 6.29 5.19 -6.43
CA MET A 78 6.71 4.72 -7.76
C MET A 78 7.35 5.82 -8.62
N ASN A 79 7.08 7.08 -8.29
CA ASN A 79 7.70 8.26 -8.90
C ASN A 79 8.98 8.73 -8.19
N GLY A 80 9.53 7.94 -7.27
CA GLY A 80 10.72 8.29 -6.48
C GLY A 80 10.44 9.32 -5.38
N GLY A 81 9.18 9.64 -5.12
CA GLY A 81 8.77 10.50 -4.03
C GLY A 81 8.75 9.76 -2.68
N PRO A 82 8.79 10.51 -1.55
CA PRO A 82 8.74 9.91 -0.23
C PRO A 82 7.37 9.26 0.03
N LEU A 83 7.36 8.16 0.77
CA LEU A 83 6.12 7.66 1.37
C LEU A 83 5.83 8.42 2.65
N LEU A 84 4.54 8.69 2.89
CA LEU A 84 4.12 9.27 4.17
C LEU A 84 4.16 8.14 5.19
N VAL A 85 5.04 8.27 6.17
CA VAL A 85 5.15 7.38 7.33
C VAL A 85 5.00 8.29 8.55
N GLN A 86 4.08 7.95 9.45
CA GLN A 86 3.90 8.67 10.72
C GLN A 86 4.49 7.87 11.88
#